data_AF-A0A9X0R5A0-F1
#
_entry.id   AF-A0A9X0R5A0-F1
#
_cell.length_a   1.000
_cell.length_b   1.000
_cell.length_c   1.000
_cell.angle_alpha   90.00
_cell.angle_beta   90.00
_cell.angle_gamma   90.00
#
_symmetry.space_group_name_H-M   'P 1'
#
loop_
_entity.id
_entity.type
_entity.pdbx_description
1 polymer ?
#
loop_
_entity_poly.entity_id
_entity_poly.type
_entity_poly.pdbx_seq_one_letter_code
_entity_poly.pdbx_strand_id
1 'polypeptide(L)'
;MPIDPPPLRVNRAPVLTLLAAVVAERLGHSEETALTLGRAVAGASARVKARRLGIADERSGDGGGAHRAASQGHDRKAALPHTVRLLGREMPVAAAKGGTVVPLNGDEPGSPTAIRNYLARAFGERLGEVRGAMERLAALLAPDELERVGFRLYERFRPEVPEGVEGWGAKAELRIRRIRGAEG
;
A
#
# COMPACT_ATOMS: atom_id res chain seq x y z
N MET A 1 -18.30 27.95 5.37
CA MET A 1 -17.60 26.73 5.83
C MET A 1 -17.21 25.92 4.61
N PRO A 2 -15.97 25.41 4.49
CA PRO A 2 -15.67 24.45 3.43
C PRO A 2 -16.55 23.21 3.65
N ILE A 3 -17.31 22.82 2.63
CA ILE A 3 -18.18 21.65 2.66
C ILE A 3 -17.27 20.42 2.72
N ASP A 4 -17.43 19.59 3.75
CA ASP A 4 -16.73 18.30 3.82
C ASP A 4 -17.13 17.45 2.61
N PRO A 5 -16.18 16.94 1.83
CA PRO A 5 -16.50 16.13 0.68
C PRO A 5 -17.15 14.81 1.14
N PRO A 6 -18.06 14.22 0.34
CA PRO A 6 -18.74 12.99 0.72
C PRO A 6 -17.74 11.85 1.00
N PRO A 7 -18.09 10.83 1.80
CA PRO A 7 -17.26 9.65 1.97
C PRO A 7 -17.09 8.88 0.65
N LEU A 8 -15.98 8.17 0.48
CA LEU A 8 -15.77 7.24 -0.65
C LEU A 8 -15.78 5.78 -0.15
N ARG A 9 -16.40 4.86 -0.89
CA ARG A 9 -16.39 3.43 -0.51
C ARG A 9 -15.19 2.73 -1.12
N VAL A 10 -14.25 2.32 -0.29
CA VAL A 10 -12.99 1.68 -0.73
C VAL A 10 -12.54 0.59 0.24
N ASN A 11 -11.76 -0.36 -0.28
CA ASN A 11 -11.13 -1.40 0.52
C ASN A 11 -9.96 -0.83 1.34
N ARG A 12 -9.62 -1.51 2.42
CA ARG A 12 -8.41 -1.20 3.23
C ARG A 12 -7.10 -1.33 2.45
N ALA A 13 -7.01 -2.32 1.54
CA ALA A 13 -5.78 -2.59 0.80
C ALA A 13 -5.34 -1.41 -0.11
N PRO A 14 -6.18 -0.83 -0.98
CA PRO A 14 -5.82 0.37 -1.75
C PRO A 14 -5.41 1.56 -0.87
N VAL A 15 -6.08 1.76 0.27
CA VAL A 15 -5.78 2.86 1.20
C VAL A 15 -4.40 2.70 1.82
N LEU A 16 -4.07 1.48 2.27
CA LEU A 16 -2.76 1.18 2.82
C LEU A 16 -1.66 1.26 1.75
N THR A 17 -1.91 0.75 0.54
CA THR A 17 -0.97 0.85 -0.59
C THR A 17 -0.63 2.32 -0.89
N LEU A 18 -1.64 3.18 -0.99
CA LEU A 18 -1.44 4.59 -1.31
C LEU A 18 -0.68 5.33 -0.20
N LEU A 19 -1.05 5.12 1.07
CA LEU A 19 -0.34 5.74 2.20
C LEU A 19 1.12 5.30 2.24
N ALA A 20 1.37 4.00 2.12
CA ALA A 20 2.73 3.46 2.16
C ALA A 20 3.59 4.00 1.00
N ALA A 21 3.01 4.20 -0.18
CA ALA A 21 3.70 4.87 -1.29
C ALA A 21 4.03 6.33 -0.94
N VAL A 22 3.07 7.10 -0.43
CA VAL A 22 3.32 8.50 -0.01
C VAL A 22 4.42 8.59 1.05
N VAL A 23 4.42 7.69 2.04
CA VAL A 23 5.47 7.65 3.05
C VAL A 23 6.82 7.27 2.43
N ALA A 24 6.87 6.29 1.53
CA ALA A 24 8.11 5.91 0.86
C ALA A 24 8.68 7.05 -0.01
N GLU A 25 7.85 7.79 -0.72
CA GLU A 25 8.27 9.00 -1.44
C GLU A 25 8.83 10.06 -0.48
N ARG A 26 8.17 10.25 0.68
CA ARG A 26 8.63 11.19 1.71
C ARG A 26 9.98 10.81 2.32
N LEU A 27 10.30 9.51 2.34
CA LEU A 27 11.59 8.94 2.74
C LEU A 27 12.66 9.02 1.63
N GLY A 28 12.33 9.54 0.45
CA GLY A 28 13.28 9.78 -0.65
C GLY A 28 13.31 8.68 -1.72
N HIS A 29 12.36 7.74 -1.70
CA HIS A 29 12.26 6.74 -2.77
C HIS A 29 11.61 7.34 -4.04
N SER A 30 11.98 6.82 -5.21
CA SER A 30 11.29 7.17 -6.47
C SER A 30 9.82 6.72 -6.43
N GLU A 31 8.95 7.40 -7.19
CA GLU A 31 7.52 7.04 -7.28
C GLU A 31 7.32 5.56 -7.60
N GLU A 32 8.08 5.03 -8.56
CA GLU A 32 7.98 3.61 -8.96
C GLU A 32 8.35 2.66 -7.82
N THR A 33 9.43 2.98 -7.10
CA THR A 33 9.85 2.23 -5.91
C THR A 33 8.77 2.32 -4.82
N ALA A 34 8.26 3.52 -4.56
CA ALA A 34 7.26 3.77 -3.54
C ALA A 34 5.96 2.98 -3.78
N LEU A 35 5.51 2.92 -5.03
CA LEU A 35 4.32 2.14 -5.41
C LEU A 35 4.53 0.64 -5.13
N THR A 36 5.67 0.08 -5.51
CA THR A 36 5.96 -1.35 -5.31
C THR A 36 6.10 -1.68 -3.81
N LEU A 37 6.81 -0.84 -3.05
CA LEU A 37 6.90 -0.93 -1.58
C LEU A 37 5.51 -0.87 -0.94
N GLY A 38 4.68 0.09 -1.35
CA GLY A 38 3.34 0.25 -0.82
C GLY A 38 2.45 -0.98 -1.07
N ARG A 39 2.52 -1.55 -2.28
CA ARG A 39 1.80 -2.78 -2.61
C ARG A 39 2.27 -3.95 -1.75
N ALA A 40 3.57 -4.09 -1.52
CA ALA A 40 4.12 -5.15 -0.70
C ALA A 40 3.74 -5.01 0.79
N VAL A 41 3.65 -3.79 1.33
CA VAL A 41 3.15 -3.54 2.69
C VAL A 41 1.69 -3.96 2.83
N ALA A 42 0.85 -3.62 1.85
CA ALA A 42 -0.55 -4.05 1.83
C ALA A 42 -0.68 -5.57 1.74
N GLY A 43 0.10 -6.24 0.87
CA GLY A 43 0.12 -7.69 0.73
C GLY A 43 0.61 -8.42 1.98
N ALA A 44 1.67 -7.92 2.63
CA ALA A 44 2.13 -8.45 3.91
C ALA A 44 1.05 -8.34 5.01
N SER A 45 0.36 -7.18 5.08
CA SER A 45 -0.76 -6.98 6.03
C SER A 45 -1.92 -7.93 5.76
N ALA A 46 -2.25 -8.16 4.49
CA ALA A 46 -3.29 -9.10 4.10
C ALA A 46 -2.93 -10.52 4.54
N ARG A 47 -1.71 -11.01 4.28
CA ARG A 47 -1.26 -12.35 4.69
C ARG A 47 -1.31 -12.55 6.20
N VAL A 48 -0.87 -11.57 6.99
CA VAL A 48 -0.97 -11.64 8.46
C VAL A 48 -2.44 -11.76 8.89
N LYS A 49 -3.35 -10.99 8.29
CA LYS A 49 -4.78 -11.08 8.58
C LYS A 49 -5.38 -12.41 8.10
N ALA A 50 -5.02 -12.91 6.92
CA ALA A 50 -5.48 -14.19 6.39
C ALA A 50 -5.11 -15.36 7.33
N ARG A 51 -3.83 -15.42 7.76
CA ARG A 51 -3.36 -16.40 8.75
C ARG A 51 -4.14 -16.33 10.06
N ARG A 52 -4.40 -15.12 10.58
CA ARG A 52 -5.19 -14.93 11.81
C ARG A 52 -6.64 -15.39 11.67
N LEU A 53 -7.21 -15.29 10.48
CA LEU A 53 -8.59 -15.70 10.20
C LEU A 53 -8.70 -17.19 9.84
N GLY A 54 -7.60 -17.95 9.82
CA GLY A 54 -7.61 -19.33 9.34
C GLY A 54 -7.89 -19.45 7.84
N ILE A 55 -7.86 -18.33 7.11
CA ILE A 55 -7.93 -18.28 5.65
C ILE A 55 -6.51 -18.55 5.14
N ALA A 56 -6.00 -19.77 5.35
CA ALA A 56 -4.81 -20.22 4.64
C ALA A 56 -5.20 -20.39 3.17
N ASP A 57 -4.49 -19.67 2.29
CA ASP A 57 -4.91 -19.48 0.91
C ASP A 57 -4.60 -20.72 0.05
N GLU A 58 -5.64 -21.46 -0.35
CA GLU A 58 -5.68 -22.23 -1.60
C GLU A 58 -6.51 -21.49 -2.68
N ARG A 59 -6.52 -20.16 -2.68
CA ARG A 59 -7.05 -19.38 -3.81
C ARG A 59 -6.13 -18.21 -4.18
N SER A 60 -5.13 -18.57 -4.97
CA SER A 60 -4.77 -17.76 -6.12
C SER A 60 -6.02 -17.19 -6.81
N GLY A 61 -6.14 -15.86 -6.82
CA GLY A 61 -6.92 -15.11 -7.80
C GLY A 61 -8.35 -14.73 -7.38
N ASP A 62 -8.58 -13.44 -7.16
CA ASP A 62 -9.34 -12.68 -8.15
C ASP A 62 -9.04 -11.18 -8.07
N GLY A 63 -8.79 -10.57 -9.22
CA GLY A 63 -8.41 -9.16 -9.34
C GLY A 63 -7.38 -8.81 -10.43
N GLY A 64 -7.26 -9.64 -11.48
CA GLY A 64 -6.65 -9.22 -12.75
C GLY A 64 -5.56 -10.14 -13.27
N GLY A 65 -5.88 -10.86 -14.34
CA GLY A 65 -4.89 -11.42 -15.27
C GLY A 65 -4.79 -12.93 -15.28
N ALA A 66 -5.76 -13.59 -15.93
CA ALA A 66 -5.48 -14.84 -16.60
C ALA A 66 -4.54 -14.55 -17.78
N HIS A 67 -3.23 -14.69 -17.57
CA HIS A 67 -2.31 -15.09 -18.62
C HIS A 67 -1.34 -16.11 -18.04
N ARG A 68 -1.57 -17.37 -18.44
CA ARG A 68 -0.66 -18.49 -18.18
C ARG A 68 0.68 -18.23 -18.89
N ALA A 69 1.74 -18.51 -18.15
CA ALA A 69 3.00 -19.11 -18.56
C ALA A 69 3.59 -18.71 -19.93
N ALA A 70 4.68 -17.96 -19.90
CA ALA A 70 5.84 -18.23 -20.74
C ALA A 70 7.09 -17.55 -20.16
N SER A 71 8.05 -18.38 -19.75
CA SER A 71 9.50 -18.20 -19.86
C SER A 71 10.06 -16.77 -19.70
N GLN A 72 10.87 -16.57 -18.64
CA GLN A 72 12.21 -16.02 -18.81
C GLN A 72 13.01 -16.20 -17.52
N GLY A 73 13.87 -17.22 -17.53
CA GLY A 73 15.11 -17.13 -16.78
C GLY A 73 15.89 -15.95 -17.34
N HIS A 74 16.13 -14.96 -16.51
CA HIS A 74 17.12 -13.93 -16.78
C HIS A 74 17.95 -13.76 -15.52
N ASP A 75 19.25 -13.96 -15.69
CA ASP A 75 20.31 -13.88 -14.71
C ASP A 75 20.11 -12.73 -13.71
N ARG A 76 19.53 -13.07 -12.56
CA ARG A 76 19.60 -12.21 -11.38
C ARG A 76 20.97 -12.43 -10.79
N LYS A 77 21.96 -11.66 -11.25
CA LYS A 77 23.11 -11.32 -10.43
C LYS A 77 22.53 -10.58 -9.21
N ALA A 78 22.13 -11.36 -8.21
CA ALA A 78 21.31 -10.89 -7.09
C ALA A 78 22.11 -9.83 -6.34
N ALA A 79 21.72 -8.57 -6.51
CA ALA A 79 22.14 -7.54 -5.59
C ALA A 79 21.76 -8.01 -4.17
N LEU A 80 22.68 -7.85 -3.23
CA LEU A 80 22.45 -8.27 -1.84
C LEU A 80 21.11 -7.69 -1.35
N PRO A 81 20.28 -8.48 -0.67
CA PRO A 81 19.07 -7.95 -0.08
C PRO A 81 19.46 -6.90 0.97
N HIS A 82 18.81 -5.74 0.92
CA HIS A 82 18.91 -4.71 1.97
C HIS A 82 17.53 -4.52 2.58
N THR A 83 17.47 -3.99 3.79
CA THR A 83 16.20 -3.80 4.52
C THR A 83 15.74 -2.35 4.42
N VAL A 84 14.50 -2.13 3.98
CA VAL A 84 13.82 -0.82 4.05
C VAL A 84 12.84 -0.84 5.21
N ARG A 85 12.82 0.25 6.00
CA ARG A 85 11.85 0.45 7.07
C ARG A 85 10.71 1.34 6.55
N LEU A 86 9.48 0.84 6.62
CA LEU A 86 8.31 1.55 6.14
C LEU A 86 7.09 1.24 7.01
N LEU A 87 6.45 2.29 7.54
CA LEU A 87 5.30 2.18 8.46
C LEU A 87 5.59 1.27 9.67
N GLY A 88 6.78 1.37 10.26
CA GLY A 88 7.21 0.62 11.44
C GLY A 88 7.51 -0.85 11.15
N ARG A 89 7.79 -1.19 9.89
CA ARG A 89 8.06 -2.57 9.45
C ARG A 89 9.32 -2.64 8.61
N GLU A 90 10.08 -3.70 8.84
CA GLU A 90 11.27 -4.05 8.06
C GLU A 90 10.89 -4.92 6.86
N MET A 91 11.30 -4.49 5.68
CA MET A 91 10.98 -5.12 4.40
C MET A 91 12.27 -5.46 3.67
N PRO A 92 12.54 -6.74 3.36
CA PRO A 92 13.67 -7.11 2.52
C PRO A 92 13.41 -6.68 1.08
N VAL A 93 14.36 -5.96 0.50
CA VAL A 93 14.32 -5.48 -0.88
C VAL A 93 15.59 -5.88 -1.63
N ALA A 94 15.48 -6.13 -2.92
CA ALA A 94 16.63 -6.25 -3.82
C ALA A 94 16.69 -5.05 -4.75
N ALA A 95 17.90 -4.66 -5.16
CA ALA A 95 18.06 -3.67 -6.22
C ALA A 95 17.63 -4.30 -7.56
N ALA A 96 16.81 -3.58 -8.31
CA ALA A 96 16.47 -3.88 -9.70
C ALA A 96 17.33 -3.04 -10.66
N LYS A 97 17.25 -3.36 -11.95
CA LYS A 97 17.89 -2.56 -13.00
C LYS A 97 17.35 -1.13 -12.93
N GLY A 98 18.24 -0.14 -12.92
CA GLY A 98 17.89 1.28 -12.88
C GLY A 98 17.80 1.92 -11.49
N GLY A 99 18.21 1.24 -10.42
CA GLY A 99 18.26 1.82 -9.07
C GLY A 99 16.93 1.76 -8.29
N THR A 100 15.88 1.24 -8.91
CA THR A 100 14.61 0.92 -8.25
C THR A 100 14.82 -0.25 -7.28
N VAL A 101 14.29 -0.16 -6.06
CA VAL A 101 14.29 -1.31 -5.13
C VAL A 101 12.97 -2.05 -5.21
N VAL A 102 13.07 -3.37 -5.09
CA VAL A 102 11.98 -4.30 -5.33
C VAL A 102 11.79 -5.18 -4.10
N PRO A 103 10.59 -5.21 -3.50
CA PRO A 103 10.32 -6.04 -2.33
C PRO A 103 10.43 -7.54 -2.66
N LEU A 104 11.09 -8.30 -1.79
CA LEU A 104 11.34 -9.74 -1.95
C LEU A 104 10.23 -10.63 -1.35
N ASN A 105 9.09 -10.03 -1.03
CA ASN A 105 8.08 -10.62 -0.17
C ASN A 105 7.13 -11.59 -0.89
N GLY A 106 7.66 -12.62 -1.55
CA GLY A 106 6.92 -13.80 -2.06
C GLY A 106 5.96 -13.58 -3.23
N ASP A 107 5.36 -12.40 -3.35
CA ASP A 107 4.58 -11.99 -4.52
C ASP A 107 5.50 -11.34 -5.55
N GLU A 108 5.21 -11.56 -6.83
CA GLU A 108 5.85 -10.82 -7.89
C GLU A 108 5.55 -9.32 -7.68
N PRO A 109 6.57 -8.45 -7.68
CA PRO A 109 6.37 -7.03 -7.52
C PRO A 109 5.52 -6.55 -8.69
N GLY A 110 4.26 -6.22 -8.43
CA GLY A 110 3.38 -5.68 -9.46
C GLY A 110 4.06 -4.48 -10.13
N SER A 111 3.92 -4.36 -11.46
CA SER A 111 4.53 -3.23 -12.16
C SER A 111 3.98 -1.89 -11.64
N PRO A 112 4.78 -0.82 -11.55
CA PRO A 112 4.30 0.50 -11.10
C PRO A 112 3.05 0.95 -11.85
N THR A 113 2.99 0.70 -13.15
CA THR A 113 1.82 0.99 -13.99
C THR A 113 0.58 0.18 -13.58
N ALA A 114 0.72 -1.11 -13.30
CA ALA A 114 -0.40 -1.92 -12.79
C ALA A 114 -0.89 -1.41 -11.42
N ILE A 115 0.02 -0.98 -10.55
CA ILE A 115 -0.32 -0.43 -9.24
C ILE A 115 -1.04 0.92 -9.38
N ARG A 116 -0.58 1.80 -10.28
CA ARG A 116 -1.29 3.05 -10.62
C ARG A 116 -2.71 2.77 -11.11
N ASN A 117 -2.87 1.84 -12.05
CA ASN A 117 -4.19 1.45 -12.56
C ASN A 117 -5.08 0.85 -11.46
N TYR A 118 -4.51 0.05 -10.57
CA TYR A 118 -5.21 -0.49 -9.40
C TYR A 118 -5.72 0.62 -8.47
N LEU A 119 -4.88 1.60 -8.16
CA LEU A 119 -5.26 2.75 -7.34
C LEU A 119 -6.30 3.63 -8.03
N ALA A 120 -6.12 3.92 -9.33
CA ALA A 120 -7.10 4.66 -10.12
C ALA A 120 -8.46 3.98 -10.14
N ARG A 121 -8.52 2.65 -10.30
CA ARG A 121 -9.77 1.88 -10.22
C ARG A 121 -10.38 1.88 -8.82
N ALA A 122 -9.56 1.91 -7.77
CA ALA A 122 -10.04 1.86 -6.39
C ALA A 122 -10.61 3.20 -5.90
N PHE A 123 -9.99 4.32 -6.31
CA PHE A 123 -10.34 5.66 -5.84
C PHE A 123 -11.09 6.50 -6.89
N GLY A 124 -11.07 6.10 -8.15
CA GLY A 124 -11.66 6.84 -9.27
C GLY A 124 -11.09 8.26 -9.39
N GLU A 125 -11.95 9.19 -9.78
CA GLU A 125 -11.65 10.63 -9.89
C GLU A 125 -11.12 11.25 -8.58
N ARG A 126 -11.34 10.59 -7.44
CA ARG A 126 -10.93 11.09 -6.12
C ARG A 126 -9.55 10.64 -5.68
N LEU A 127 -8.82 9.91 -6.53
CA LEU A 127 -7.44 9.49 -6.24
C LEU A 127 -6.55 10.67 -5.88
N GLY A 128 -6.57 11.74 -6.69
CA GLY A 128 -5.76 12.94 -6.44
C GLY A 128 -6.11 13.63 -5.11
N GLU A 129 -7.40 13.68 -4.78
CA GLU A 129 -7.89 14.28 -3.54
C GLU A 129 -7.39 13.52 -2.30
N VAL A 130 -7.46 12.18 -2.35
CA VAL A 130 -6.99 11.29 -1.27
C VAL A 130 -5.47 11.33 -1.15
N ARG A 131 -4.74 11.23 -2.28
CA ARG A 131 -3.28 11.29 -2.30
C ARG A 131 -2.80 12.61 -1.71
N GLY A 132 -3.35 13.74 -2.15
CA GLY A 132 -2.99 15.06 -1.63
C GLY A 132 -3.32 15.24 -0.14
N ALA A 133 -4.35 14.57 0.38
CA ALA A 133 -4.62 14.57 1.82
C ALA A 133 -3.56 13.78 2.61
N MET A 134 -3.14 12.62 2.10
CA MET A 134 -2.08 11.81 2.71
C MET A 134 -0.72 12.50 2.62
N GLU A 135 -0.40 13.16 1.51
CA GLU A 135 0.85 13.93 1.32
C GLU A 135 0.94 15.07 2.32
N ARG A 136 -0.16 15.83 2.51
CA ARG A 136 -0.21 16.89 3.53
C ARG A 136 0.00 16.33 4.93
N LEU A 137 -0.69 15.24 5.28
CA LEU A 137 -0.50 14.57 6.57
C LEU A 137 0.97 14.13 6.76
N ALA A 138 1.56 13.51 5.74
CA ALA A 138 2.94 13.06 5.77
C ALA A 138 3.95 14.22 5.87
N ALA A 139 3.62 15.38 5.30
CA ALA A 139 4.45 16.57 5.36
C ALA A 139 4.49 17.24 6.76
N LEU A 140 3.49 16.97 7.61
CA LEU A 140 3.44 17.49 9.00
C LEU A 140 4.43 16.81 9.94
N LEU A 141 4.99 15.66 9.55
CA LEU A 141 5.84 14.83 10.40
C LEU A 141 7.26 14.75 9.85
N ALA A 142 8.23 14.63 10.75
CA ALA A 142 9.61 14.33 10.37
C ALA A 142 9.68 12.93 9.71
N PRO A 143 10.58 12.69 8.74
CA PRO A 143 10.63 11.42 8.01
C PRO A 143 10.80 10.18 8.92
N ASP A 144 11.64 10.28 9.94
CA ASP A 144 11.89 9.24 10.95
C ASP A 144 10.67 8.99 11.85
N GLU A 145 9.97 10.06 12.23
CA GLU A 145 8.71 9.94 12.96
C GLU A 145 7.64 9.28 12.09
N LEU A 146 7.49 9.71 10.83
CA LEU A 146 6.53 9.18 9.88
C LEU A 146 6.74 7.68 9.61
N GLU A 147 8.00 7.25 9.48
CA GLU A 147 8.37 5.84 9.40
C GLU A 147 7.79 5.08 10.60
N ARG A 148 8.03 5.56 11.82
CA ARG A 148 7.62 4.93 13.07
C ARG A 148 6.10 4.94 13.31
N VAL A 149 5.41 6.04 12.99
CA VAL A 149 4.01 6.26 13.39
C VAL A 149 3.01 6.03 12.26
N GLY A 150 3.46 5.88 11.01
CA GLY A 150 2.60 5.87 9.84
C GLY A 150 1.51 4.78 9.86
N PHE A 151 1.78 3.60 10.44
CA PHE A 151 0.73 2.58 10.59
C PHE A 151 -0.34 2.99 11.62
N ARG A 152 0.02 3.71 12.68
CA ARG A 152 -0.97 4.24 13.64
C ARG A 152 -1.82 5.34 13.04
N LEU A 153 -1.24 6.19 12.18
CA LEU A 153 -2.01 7.17 11.40
C LEU A 153 -3.03 6.46 10.52
N TYR A 154 -2.60 5.42 9.80
CA TYR A 154 -3.50 4.58 9.00
C TYR A 154 -4.66 4.02 9.82
N GLU A 155 -4.41 3.51 11.02
CA GLU A 155 -5.47 2.97 11.88
C GLU A 155 -6.53 3.99 12.28
N ARG A 156 -6.18 5.28 12.37
CA ARG A 156 -7.13 6.36 12.71
C ARG A 156 -8.10 6.70 11.58
N PHE A 157 -7.68 6.60 10.32
CA PHE A 157 -8.52 6.99 9.19
C PHE A 157 -8.96 5.83 8.29
N ARG A 158 -8.43 4.62 8.47
CA ARG A 158 -8.75 3.47 7.61
C ARG A 158 -10.26 3.21 7.60
N PRO A 159 -10.81 2.67 6.49
CA PRO A 159 -12.22 2.28 6.44
C PRO A 159 -12.57 1.29 7.56
N GLU A 160 -13.67 1.54 8.28
CA GLU A 160 -14.21 0.65 9.31
C GLU A 160 -14.99 -0.49 8.64
N VAL A 161 -14.49 -1.72 8.75
CA VAL A 161 -15.15 -2.92 8.22
C VAL A 161 -15.38 -3.89 9.38
N PRO A 162 -16.37 -4.79 9.28
CA PRO A 162 -16.63 -5.81 10.30
C PRO A 162 -15.38 -6.60 10.68
N GLU A 163 -15.37 -7.14 11.89
CA GLU A 163 -14.29 -8.05 12.29
C GLU A 163 -14.43 -9.41 11.60
N GLY A 164 -13.38 -10.23 11.70
CA GLY A 164 -13.43 -11.57 11.12
C GLY A 164 -13.39 -11.60 9.58
N VAL A 165 -14.01 -12.66 9.04
CA VAL A 165 -14.08 -12.97 7.61
C VAL A 165 -15.00 -12.00 6.86
N GLU A 166 -16.05 -11.49 7.50
CA GLU A 166 -17.01 -10.57 6.87
C GLU A 166 -16.36 -9.24 6.43
N GLY A 167 -15.37 -8.76 7.19
CA GLY A 167 -14.57 -7.60 6.80
C GLY A 167 -13.36 -7.93 5.92
N TRP A 168 -13.21 -9.17 5.45
CA TRP A 168 -12.17 -9.51 4.49
C TRP A 168 -12.55 -9.00 3.10
N GLY A 169 -11.71 -8.13 2.51
CA GLY A 169 -11.97 -7.56 1.20
C GLY A 169 -13.16 -6.60 1.10
N ALA A 170 -13.84 -6.29 2.22
CA ALA A 170 -15.00 -5.41 2.24
C ALA A 170 -14.65 -3.94 2.00
N LYS A 171 -15.54 -3.24 1.27
CA LYS A 171 -15.50 -1.79 1.07
C LYS A 171 -16.23 -1.09 2.20
N ALA A 172 -15.61 -0.05 2.75
CA ALA A 172 -16.25 0.84 3.72
C ALA A 172 -15.91 2.30 3.43
N GLU A 173 -16.54 3.20 4.18
CA GLU A 173 -16.36 4.64 4.02
C GLU A 173 -14.95 5.09 4.42
N LEU A 174 -14.28 5.77 3.50
CA LEU A 174 -13.12 6.61 3.76
C LEU A 174 -13.55 8.08 3.72
N ARG A 175 -13.21 8.83 4.77
CA ARG A 175 -13.51 10.26 4.90
C ARG A 175 -12.23 11.07 4.88
N ILE A 176 -12.12 12.02 3.96
CA ILE A 176 -10.90 12.83 3.80
C ILE A 176 -10.62 13.68 5.04
N ARG A 177 -11.66 14.17 5.72
CA ARG A 177 -11.52 14.85 7.02
C ARG A 177 -10.78 14.00 8.07
N ARG A 178 -10.98 12.68 8.08
CA ARG A 178 -10.27 11.77 9.00
C ARG A 178 -8.80 11.61 8.63
N ILE A 179 -8.46 11.66 7.35
CA ILE A 179 -7.05 11.66 6.90
C ILE A 179 -6.36 12.95 7.38
N ARG A 180 -7.03 14.09 7.22
CA ARG A 180 -6.48 15.42 7.56
C ARG A 180 -6.34 15.70 9.06
N GLY A 181 -6.98 14.93 9.93
CA GLY A 181 -6.89 15.08 11.39
C GLY A 181 -6.36 13.82 12.05
N ALA A 182 -5.52 13.05 11.35
CA ALA A 182 -5.01 11.78 11.85
C ALA A 182 -3.80 11.96 12.78
N GLU A 183 -3.13 13.10 12.74
CA GLU A 183 -1.94 13.41 13.56
C GLU A 183 -2.26 13.54 15.06
N GLY A 184 -3.45 14.07 15.42
CA GLY A 184 -3.87 14.22 16.82
C GLY A 184 -4.85 15.37 16.98
#